data_AF-A0A2T2W718-F1
#
_entry.id   AF-A0A2T2W718-F1
#
_cell.length_a   1.000
_cell.length_b   1.000
_cell.length_c   1.000
_cell.angle_alpha   90.00
_cell.angle_beta   90.00
_cell.angle_gamma   90.00
#
_symmetry.space_group_name_H-M   'P 1'
#
loop_
_entity.id
_entity.type
_entity.pdbx_description
1 polymer ?
#
loop_
_entity_poly.entity_id
_entity_poly.type
_entity_poly.pdbx_seq_one_letter_code
_entity_poly.pdbx_strand_id
1 'polypeptide(L)'
;MLNIILDWYKFREIIQKRVALIDADLAEHLDTQLFDCLATLEHLCLMSGGHLRILMQLIQRAIDWTDRLPITAQSVQIAIEETRETYLNTIQANQWTLLAQVCRSGSADNDPQCLRLLLNRCLLEYRYYDEQGKLQRWHNVHPLIEDLPAFQRAMTQNTFPQP
;
A
#
# COMPACT_ATOMS: atom_id res chain seq x y z
N MET A 1 0.89 -13.26 -8.17
CA MET A 1 2.26 -12.69 -8.26
C MET A 1 2.54 -12.07 -9.64
N LEU A 2 2.09 -12.65 -10.77
CA LEU A 2 2.28 -12.07 -12.12
C LEU A 2 1.62 -10.70 -12.38
N ASN A 3 0.50 -10.36 -11.73
CA ASN A 3 -0.16 -9.05 -11.94
C ASN A 3 0.56 -7.87 -11.28
N ILE A 4 1.43 -8.09 -10.28
CA ILE A 4 2.14 -7.01 -9.59
C ILE A 4 3.26 -6.42 -10.48
N ILE A 5 3.86 -7.26 -11.33
CA ILE A 5 4.94 -6.84 -12.24
C ILE A 5 4.41 -5.89 -13.33
N LEU A 6 3.15 -6.03 -13.77
CA LEU A 6 2.53 -5.18 -14.78
C LEU A 6 2.12 -3.80 -14.26
N ASP A 7 1.80 -3.66 -12.97
CA ASP A 7 1.40 -2.38 -12.38
C ASP A 7 2.58 -1.49 -11.98
N TRP A 8 3.75 -2.08 -11.75
CA TRP A 8 4.98 -1.34 -11.44
C TRP A 8 5.38 -0.32 -12.51
N TYR A 9 5.36 -0.72 -13.79
CA TYR A 9 5.71 0.18 -14.90
C TYR A 9 4.84 1.43 -14.93
N LYS A 10 3.53 1.29 -14.63
CA LYS A 10 2.60 2.42 -14.59
C LYS A 10 2.91 3.38 -13.44
N PHE A 11 3.32 2.86 -12.29
CA PHE A 11 3.70 3.70 -11.15
C PHE A 11 4.95 4.51 -11.44
N ARG A 12 5.97 3.85 -11.99
CA ARG A 12 7.18 4.55 -12.47
C ARG A 12 6.83 5.61 -13.50
N GLU A 13 5.99 5.27 -14.49
CA GLU A 13 5.56 6.21 -15.54
C GLU A 13 4.84 7.44 -14.97
N ILE A 14 3.96 7.26 -13.98
CA ILE A 14 3.24 8.39 -13.37
C ILE A 14 4.19 9.30 -12.58
N ILE A 15 5.15 8.72 -11.85
CA ILE A 15 6.18 9.49 -11.14
C ILE A 15 7.04 10.26 -12.15
N GLN A 16 7.51 9.57 -13.19
CA GLN A 16 8.30 10.17 -14.27
C GLN A 16 7.57 11.35 -14.91
N LYS A 17 6.28 11.18 -15.26
CA LYS A 17 5.45 12.25 -15.82
C LYS A 17 5.31 13.45 -14.89
N ARG A 18 5.21 13.24 -13.58
CA ARG A 18 5.12 14.34 -12.60
C ARG A 18 6.45 15.08 -12.46
N VAL A 19 7.55 14.34 -12.37
CA VAL A 19 8.90 14.91 -12.23
C VAL A 19 9.28 15.68 -13.49
N ALA A 20 8.94 15.16 -14.67
CA ALA A 20 9.23 15.81 -15.95
C ALA A 20 8.57 17.19 -16.13
N LEU A 21 7.54 17.53 -15.33
CA LEU A 21 6.95 18.87 -15.31
C LEU A 21 7.88 19.91 -14.66
N ILE A 22 8.87 19.45 -13.90
CA ILE A 22 9.76 20.28 -13.08
C ILE A 22 11.21 20.11 -13.57
N ASP A 23 11.64 18.87 -13.79
CA ASP A 23 12.99 18.52 -14.22
C ASP A 23 12.96 17.25 -15.09
N ALA A 24 13.30 17.41 -16.37
CA ALA A 24 13.29 16.31 -17.33
C ALA A 24 14.47 15.34 -17.17
N ASP A 25 15.64 15.82 -16.72
CA ASP A 25 16.81 14.95 -16.51
C ASP A 25 16.57 14.05 -15.29
N LEU A 26 16.03 14.62 -14.22
CA LEU A 26 15.65 13.88 -13.02
C LEU A 26 14.57 12.83 -13.31
N ALA A 27 13.65 13.13 -14.24
CA ALA A 27 12.59 12.21 -14.64
C ALA A 27 13.11 10.97 -15.37
N GLU A 28 14.17 11.09 -16.17
CA GLU A 28 14.79 9.95 -16.85
C GLU A 28 15.60 9.07 -15.89
N HIS A 29 16.05 9.64 -14.76
CA HIS A 29 16.95 8.99 -13.80
C HIS A 29 16.33 8.79 -12.40
N LEU A 30 15.04 8.41 -12.34
CA LEU A 30 14.33 8.26 -11.06
C LEU A 30 15.07 7.37 -10.06
N ASP A 31 15.58 6.23 -10.51
CA ASP A 31 16.19 5.19 -9.67
C ASP A 31 17.67 5.44 -9.31
N THR A 32 18.25 6.56 -9.76
CA THR A 32 19.65 6.92 -9.47
C THR A 32 19.83 8.37 -9.01
N GLN A 33 18.90 9.27 -9.33
CA GLN A 33 18.94 10.68 -8.95
C GLN A 33 17.79 11.09 -8.04
N LEU A 34 16.56 10.64 -8.29
CA LEU A 34 15.42 10.96 -7.41
C LEU A 34 15.40 10.05 -6.18
N PHE A 35 15.67 8.77 -6.37
CA PHE A 35 15.83 7.77 -5.32
C PHE A 35 17.26 7.25 -5.31
N ASP A 36 17.73 6.82 -4.15
CA ASP A 36 19.09 6.33 -3.96
C ASP A 36 19.36 5.02 -4.73
N CYS A 37 18.33 4.21 -4.90
CA CYS A 37 18.33 3.02 -5.74
C CYS A 37 16.91 2.60 -6.15
N LEU A 38 16.82 1.73 -7.15
CA LEU A 38 15.56 1.14 -7.62
C LEU A 38 14.77 0.47 -6.49
N ALA A 39 15.46 -0.24 -5.59
CA ALA A 39 14.83 -0.99 -4.49
C ALA A 39 14.06 -0.07 -3.52
N THR A 40 14.52 1.17 -3.31
CA THR A 40 13.82 2.15 -2.46
C THR A 40 12.50 2.59 -3.07
N LEU A 41 12.47 2.84 -4.39
CA LEU A 41 11.23 3.13 -5.10
C LEU A 41 10.29 1.92 -5.11
N GLU A 42 10.82 0.71 -5.35
CA GLU A 42 10.07 -0.55 -5.33
C GLU A 42 9.40 -0.79 -3.98
N HIS A 43 10.14 -0.57 -2.90
CA HIS A 43 9.62 -0.70 -1.55
C HIS A 43 8.45 0.26 -1.30
N LEU A 44 8.57 1.51 -1.72
CA LEU A 44 7.52 2.52 -1.55
C LEU A 44 6.26 2.19 -2.36
N CYS A 45 6.42 1.72 -3.61
CA CYS A 45 5.32 1.22 -4.43
C CYS A 45 4.63 0.02 -3.80
N LEU A 46 5.38 -0.95 -3.26
CA LEU A 46 4.81 -2.10 -2.56
C LEU A 46 4.02 -1.65 -1.33
N MET A 47 4.60 -0.77 -0.51
CA MET A 47 3.97 -0.26 0.71
C MET A 47 2.73 0.59 0.44
N SER A 48 2.59 1.15 -0.76
CA SER A 48 1.35 1.84 -1.18
C SER A 48 0.17 0.91 -1.45
N GLY A 49 0.39 -0.41 -1.47
CA GLY A 49 -0.63 -1.41 -1.77
C GLY A 49 -1.21 -1.35 -3.18
N GLY A 50 -0.51 -0.70 -4.12
CA GLY A 50 -1.04 -0.49 -5.47
C GLY A 50 -2.04 0.67 -5.55
N HIS A 51 -2.10 1.56 -4.55
CA HIS A 51 -3.00 2.71 -4.56
C HIS A 51 -2.24 4.02 -4.83
N LEU A 52 -2.43 4.60 -6.03
CA LEU A 52 -1.69 5.80 -6.48
C LEU A 52 -1.76 6.99 -5.49
N ARG A 53 -2.91 7.24 -4.86
CA ARG A 53 -3.01 8.31 -3.85
C ARG A 53 -2.07 8.07 -2.67
N ILE A 54 -1.99 6.82 -2.19
CA ILE A 54 -1.14 6.47 -1.05
C ILE A 54 0.32 6.55 -1.48
N LEU A 55 0.65 6.07 -2.69
CA LEU A 55 1.97 6.22 -3.28
C LEU A 55 2.44 7.68 -3.29
N MET A 56 1.62 8.60 -3.80
CA MET A 56 1.99 10.02 -3.83
C MET A 56 2.12 10.63 -2.42
N GLN A 57 1.32 10.19 -1.45
CA GLN A 57 1.43 10.64 -0.06
C GLN A 57 2.72 10.13 0.60
N LEU A 58 3.09 8.87 0.36
CA LEU A 58 4.33 8.28 0.85
C LEU A 58 5.56 8.97 0.23
N ILE A 59 5.53 9.27 -1.08
CA ILE A 59 6.60 10.02 -1.75
C ILE A 59 6.73 11.41 -1.15
N GLN A 60 5.62 12.15 -1.03
CA GLN A 60 5.64 13.49 -0.42
C GLN A 60 6.26 13.44 0.97
N ARG A 61 5.87 12.47 1.79
CA ARG A 61 6.38 12.37 3.15
C ARG A 61 7.85 11.96 3.21
N ALA A 62 8.30 11.11 2.30
CA ALA A 62 9.72 10.79 2.18
C ALA A 62 10.53 12.04 1.77
N ILE A 63 9.97 12.90 0.91
CA ILE A 63 10.56 14.20 0.55
C ILE A 63 10.63 15.13 1.76
N ASP A 64 9.61 15.16 2.62
CA ASP A 64 9.62 15.98 3.85
C ASP A 64 10.78 15.60 4.80
N TRP A 65 11.27 14.36 4.71
CA TRP A 65 12.45 13.83 5.42
C TRP A 65 13.73 13.79 4.55
N THR A 66 13.76 14.52 3.44
CA THR A 66 14.90 14.56 2.50
C THR A 66 15.32 16.00 2.25
N ASP A 67 16.42 16.44 2.86
CA ASP A 67 16.95 17.80 2.66
C ASP A 67 17.51 18.01 1.23
N ARG A 68 18.13 16.96 0.68
CA ARG A 68 18.72 16.95 -0.66
C ARG A 68 18.52 15.58 -1.29
N LEU A 69 18.21 15.57 -2.58
CA LEU A 69 18.14 14.34 -3.35
C LEU A 69 19.48 13.58 -3.34
N PRO A 70 19.44 12.24 -3.42
CA PRO A 70 18.25 11.40 -3.61
C PRO A 70 17.42 11.15 -2.34
N ILE A 71 16.14 10.79 -2.52
CA ILE A 71 15.29 10.21 -1.49
C ILE A 71 15.89 8.87 -1.07
N THR A 72 16.21 8.76 0.23
CA THR A 72 16.91 7.59 0.77
C THR A 72 15.96 6.52 1.29
N ALA A 73 16.44 5.27 1.37
CA ALA A 73 15.74 4.19 2.06
C ALA A 73 15.34 4.57 3.50
N GLN A 74 16.16 5.36 4.20
CA GLN A 74 15.86 5.84 5.55
C GLN A 74 14.66 6.81 5.56
N SER A 75 14.64 7.80 4.67
CA SER A 75 13.53 8.76 4.55
C SER A 75 12.23 8.05 4.17
N VAL A 76 12.30 7.03 3.30
CA VAL A 76 11.16 6.16 2.96
C VAL A 76 10.69 5.36 4.17
N GLN A 77 11.61 4.77 4.95
CA GLN A 77 11.23 4.01 6.14
C GLN A 77 10.52 4.88 7.18
N ILE A 78 10.98 6.12 7.39
CA ILE A 78 10.30 7.06 8.30
C ILE A 78 8.89 7.37 7.78
N ALA A 79 8.75 7.68 6.48
CA ALA A 79 7.45 7.93 5.87
C ALA A 79 6.47 6.74 6.00
N ILE A 80 6.97 5.52 5.87
CA ILE A 80 6.21 4.27 6.10
C ILE A 80 5.74 4.20 7.54
N GLU A 81 6.64 4.37 8.52
CA GLU A 81 6.31 4.24 9.94
C GLU A 81 5.29 5.28 10.41
N GLU A 82 5.42 6.53 9.98
CA GLU A 82 4.41 7.54 10.31
C GLU A 82 3.06 7.27 9.60
N THR A 83 3.06 6.54 8.47
CA THR A 83 1.81 6.13 7.78
C THR A 83 1.17 4.97 8.51
N ARG A 84 1.99 4.03 8.97
CA ARG A 84 1.60 2.92 9.82
C ARG A 84 0.95 3.41 11.12
N GLU A 85 1.49 4.45 11.75
CA GLU A 85 0.89 5.08 12.93
C GLU A 85 -0.52 5.64 12.64
N THR A 86 -0.72 6.24 11.46
CA THR A 86 -2.04 6.71 11.04
C THR A 86 -3.06 5.58 10.97
N TYR A 87 -2.66 4.41 10.44
CA TYR A 87 -3.51 3.22 10.43
C TYR A 87 -3.80 2.69 11.84
N LEU A 88 -2.78 2.61 12.70
CA LEU A 88 -2.95 2.18 14.10
C LEU A 88 -3.98 3.03 14.84
N ASN A 89 -3.95 4.35 14.65
CA ASN A 89 -4.88 5.28 15.29
C ASN A 89 -6.28 5.29 14.66
N THR A 90 -6.41 4.76 13.44
CA THR A 90 -7.68 4.71 12.70
C THR A 90 -8.48 3.43 12.99
N ILE A 91 -7.81 2.32 13.25
CA ILE A 91 -8.44 1.00 13.40
C ILE A 91 -8.92 0.79 14.83
N GLN A 92 -10.23 0.57 14.98
CA GLN A 92 -10.84 0.27 16.28
C GLN A 92 -10.56 -1.17 16.72
N ALA A 93 -10.57 -1.42 18.04
CA ALA A 93 -10.22 -2.72 18.62
C ALA A 93 -11.03 -3.90 18.03
N ASN A 94 -12.32 -3.70 17.77
CA ASN A 94 -13.20 -4.72 17.17
C ASN A 94 -12.97 -4.94 15.67
N GLN A 95 -12.30 -4.02 14.98
CA GLN A 95 -12.06 -4.09 13.54
C GLN A 95 -10.87 -4.98 13.18
N TRP A 96 -9.95 -5.26 14.10
CA TRP A 96 -8.82 -6.17 13.85
C TRP A 96 -9.29 -7.59 13.46
N THR A 97 -10.30 -8.10 14.15
CA THR A 97 -10.90 -9.41 13.83
C THR A 97 -11.56 -9.40 12.44
N LEU A 98 -12.24 -8.31 12.10
CA LEU A 98 -12.87 -8.13 10.78
C LEU A 98 -11.82 -8.08 9.67
N LEU A 99 -10.75 -7.32 9.85
CA LEU A 99 -9.62 -7.27 8.91
C LEU A 99 -9.04 -8.67 8.66
N ALA A 100 -8.85 -9.45 9.73
CA ALA A 100 -8.35 -10.82 9.63
C ALA A 100 -9.33 -11.76 8.92
N GLN A 101 -10.64 -11.59 9.12
CA GLN A 101 -11.68 -12.35 8.41
C GLN A 101 -11.65 -12.05 6.91
N VAL A 102 -11.64 -10.78 6.52
CA VAL A 102 -11.60 -10.35 5.12
C VAL A 102 -10.32 -10.81 4.42
N CYS A 103 -9.17 -10.70 5.09
CA CYS A 103 -7.89 -11.18 4.55
C CYS A 103 -7.93 -12.68 4.23
N ARG A 104 -8.53 -13.50 5.10
CA ARG A 104 -8.66 -14.96 4.89
C ARG A 104 -9.68 -15.33 3.82
N SER A 105 -10.82 -14.65 3.78
CA SER A 105 -11.87 -14.95 2.80
C SER A 105 -11.54 -14.37 1.42
N GLY A 106 -10.70 -13.33 1.36
CA GLY A 106 -10.47 -12.53 0.16
C GLY A 106 -11.67 -11.67 -0.25
N SER A 107 -12.69 -11.56 0.60
CA SER A 107 -13.95 -10.88 0.30
C SER A 107 -14.40 -10.02 1.47
N ALA A 108 -14.74 -8.77 1.19
CA ALA A 108 -15.39 -7.88 2.13
C ALA A 108 -16.90 -7.87 1.89
N ASP A 109 -17.68 -8.05 2.95
CA ASP A 109 -19.13 -7.93 2.88
C ASP A 109 -19.55 -6.46 2.71
N ASN A 110 -20.74 -6.23 2.17
CA ASN A 110 -21.29 -4.88 2.03
C ASN A 110 -21.88 -4.36 3.35
N ASP A 111 -21.17 -4.58 4.46
CA ASP A 111 -21.55 -4.08 5.78
C ASP A 111 -20.86 -2.73 6.08
N PRO A 112 -21.46 -1.89 6.96
CA PRO A 112 -20.93 -0.56 7.24
C PRO A 112 -19.50 -0.52 7.78
N GLN A 113 -19.04 -1.56 8.50
CA GLN A 113 -17.68 -1.59 9.02
C GLN A 113 -16.66 -1.90 7.92
N CYS A 114 -16.95 -2.87 7.03
CA CYS A 114 -16.11 -3.13 5.85
C CYS A 114 -16.03 -1.91 4.94
N LEU A 115 -17.16 -1.24 4.66
CA LEU A 115 -17.18 -0.01 3.86
C LEU A 115 -16.32 1.09 4.48
N ARG A 116 -16.37 1.26 5.81
CA ARG A 116 -15.53 2.24 6.51
C ARG A 116 -14.04 1.89 6.40
N LEU A 117 -13.69 0.61 6.50
CA LEU A 117 -12.31 0.13 6.34
C LEU A 117 -11.79 0.28 4.89
N LEU A 118 -12.66 0.18 3.89
CA LEU A 118 -12.32 0.51 2.51
C LEU A 118 -12.12 2.02 2.34
N LEU A 119 -13.01 2.83 2.91
CA LEU A 119 -12.96 4.29 2.81
C LEU A 119 -11.67 4.87 3.39
N ASN A 120 -11.26 4.41 4.58
CA ASN A 120 -10.03 4.83 5.23
C ASN A 120 -8.78 4.06 4.74
N ARG A 121 -8.93 3.20 3.72
CA ARG A 121 -7.84 2.42 3.10
C ARG A 121 -7.14 1.46 4.05
N CYS A 122 -7.80 1.03 5.13
CA CYS A 122 -7.33 -0.11 5.91
C CYS A 122 -7.53 -1.44 5.17
N LEU A 123 -8.58 -1.50 4.34
CA LEU A 123 -8.80 -2.54 3.32
C LEU A 123 -8.58 -1.95 1.93
N LEU A 124 -8.09 -2.81 1.03
CA LEU A 124 -7.90 -2.53 -0.38
C LEU A 124 -8.72 -3.52 -1.21
N GLU A 125 -9.35 -3.03 -2.28
CA GLU A 125 -10.01 -3.85 -3.29
C GLU A 125 -9.12 -3.91 -4.54
N TYR A 126 -8.70 -5.11 -4.89
CA TYR A 126 -7.98 -5.43 -6.12
C TYR A 126 -8.96 -5.95 -7.16
N ARG A 127 -8.76 -5.52 -8.41
CA ARG A 127 -9.59 -5.92 -9.55
C ARG A 127 -8.71 -6.56 -10.59
N TYR A 128 -9.12 -7.73 -11.07
CA TYR A 128 -8.43 -8.43 -12.14
C TYR A 128 -9.43 -9.19 -12.99
N TYR A 129 -9.04 -9.54 -14.21
CA TYR A 129 -9.81 -10.44 -15.06
C TYR A 129 -9.24 -11.85 -14.92
N ASP A 130 -10.11 -12.83 -14.71
CA ASP A 130 -9.71 -14.24 -14.74
C ASP A 130 -9.44 -14.72 -16.18
N GLU A 131 -9.05 -15.99 -16.33
CA GLU A 131 -8.74 -16.60 -17.63
C GLU A 131 -9.93 -16.58 -18.61
N GLN A 132 -11.15 -16.40 -18.11
CA GLN A 132 -12.38 -16.33 -18.90
C GLN A 132 -12.75 -14.87 -19.24
N GLY A 133 -11.91 -13.90 -18.84
CA GLY A 133 -12.18 -12.48 -19.03
C GLY A 133 -13.27 -11.93 -18.11
N LYS A 134 -13.60 -12.63 -17.02
CA LYS A 134 -14.59 -12.16 -16.04
C LYS A 134 -13.89 -11.32 -14.97
N LEU A 135 -14.48 -10.16 -14.67
CA LEU A 135 -13.98 -9.26 -13.63
C LEU A 135 -14.16 -9.92 -12.25
N GLN A 136 -13.04 -10.14 -11.58
CA GLN A 136 -12.96 -10.60 -10.21
C GLN A 136 -12.52 -9.46 -9.28
N ARG A 137 -12.89 -9.60 -8.01
CA ARG A 137 -12.51 -8.69 -6.93
C ARG A 137 -11.87 -9.50 -5.82
N TRP A 138 -10.79 -8.98 -5.26
CA TRP A 138 -10.13 -9.55 -4.11
C TRP A 138 -9.85 -8.44 -3.09
N HIS A 139 -10.11 -8.73 -1.82
CA HIS A 139 -9.88 -7.79 -0.74
C HIS A 139 -8.74 -8.25 0.13
N ASN A 140 -7.88 -7.31 0.52
CA ASN A 140 -6.85 -7.56 1.51
C ASN A 140 -6.65 -6.34 2.40
N VAL A 141 -5.96 -6.52 3.52
CA VAL A 141 -5.50 -5.39 4.34
C VAL A 141 -4.45 -4.59 3.59
N HIS A 142 -4.29 -3.32 3.96
CA HIS A 142 -3.19 -2.49 3.45
C HIS A 142 -1.83 -3.10 3.86
N PRO A 143 -0.78 -3.07 3.02
CA PRO A 143 0.54 -3.61 3.38
C PRO A 143 1.12 -3.05 4.69
N LEU A 144 0.93 -1.76 4.92
CA LEU A 144 1.29 -1.09 6.19
C LEU A 144 0.55 -1.60 7.44
N ILE A 145 -0.44 -2.48 7.28
CA ILE A 145 -1.17 -3.13 8.37
C ILE A 145 -0.71 -4.58 8.58
N GLU A 146 -0.17 -5.25 7.55
CA GLU A 146 0.14 -6.68 7.58
C GLU A 146 1.07 -7.05 8.75
N ASP A 147 2.13 -6.27 8.98
CA ASP A 147 3.08 -6.59 10.05
C ASP A 147 2.69 -6.04 11.43
N LEU A 148 1.52 -5.41 11.56
CA LEU A 148 1.11 -4.83 12.84
C LEU A 148 0.84 -5.93 13.89
N PRO A 149 1.38 -5.81 15.11
CA PRO A 149 1.17 -6.82 16.15
C PRO A 149 -0.30 -7.08 16.51
N ALA A 150 -1.17 -6.08 16.37
CA ALA A 150 -2.61 -6.23 16.58
C ALA A 150 -3.25 -7.10 15.48
N PHE A 151 -2.87 -6.89 14.22
CA PHE A 151 -3.35 -7.68 13.10
C PHE A 151 -2.82 -9.13 13.17
N GLN A 152 -1.53 -9.31 13.44
CA GLN A 152 -0.92 -10.64 13.61
C GLN A 152 -1.60 -11.46 14.72
N ARG A 153 -1.93 -10.81 15.85
CA ARG A 153 -2.76 -11.44 16.90
C ARG A 153 -4.15 -11.83 16.40
N ALA A 154 -4.86 -10.96 15.67
CA ALA A 154 -6.17 -11.28 15.11
C ALA A 154 -6.13 -12.40 14.04
N MET A 155 -5.02 -12.50 13.30
CA MET A 155 -4.79 -13.58 12.33
C MET A 155 -4.64 -14.94 13.03
N THR A 156 -3.96 -14.99 14.17
CA THR A 156 -3.73 -16.23 14.95
C THR A 156 -4.91 -16.64 15.84
N GLN A 157 -5.68 -15.70 16.39
CA GLN A 157 -6.74 -16.01 17.38
C GLN A 157 -7.99 -16.68 16.80
N ASN A 158 -8.19 -16.64 15.48
CA ASN A 158 -9.43 -17.08 14.84
C ASN A 158 -9.41 -18.55 14.35
N THR A 159 -8.60 -19.42 14.96
CA THR A 159 -8.53 -20.87 14.63
C THR A 159 -9.59 -21.73 15.31
N PHE A 160 -10.67 -21.15 15.84
CA PHE A 160 -11.77 -21.93 16.45
C PHE A 160 -12.92 -22.16 15.46
N PRO A 161 -13.51 -23.37 15.45
CA PRO A 161 -14.60 -23.71 14.55
C PRO A 161 -15.84 -22.90 14.91
N GLN A 162 -16.57 -22.43 13.90
CA GLN A 162 -17.94 -21.96 14.08
C GLN A 162 -18.82 -23.15 14.50
N PRO A 163 -19.80 -22.96 15.40
CA PRO A 163 -20.70 -24.01 15.88
C PRO A 163 -21.57 -24.61 14.78
#